data_AF-A0A9E4J074-F1
#
_entry.id   AF-A0A9E4J074-F1
#
_cell.length_a   1.000
_cell.length_b   1.000
_cell.length_c   1.000
_cell.angle_alpha   90.00
_cell.angle_beta   90.00
_cell.angle_gamma   90.00
#
_symmetry.space_group_name_H-M   'P 1'
#
loop_
_entity.id
_entity.type
_entity.pdbx_description
1 polymer ?
#
loop_
_entity_poly.entity_id
_entity_poly.type
_entity_poly.pdbx_seq_one_letter_code
_entity_poly.pdbx_strand_id
1 'polypeptide(L)'
;MTWTRIAFALALAAALAVTPALARAAEFHHVHVTSSSPAKGVEWYSEHLDCEPLADRDDAANCDGVELVFVPQPTAGGSQGTGVNHIGFSVPDLDAKMAEFEAVGVGGAGVRLQRNDDGSIIRDIPGLFKIAFIFDPWGTRIELVEDEEYLGFHHVHLSATDPGETLAFYRDVMGGEPATLRGMLEGLLFDDVWMLASQHPEGTTPAATQGRAVDHIAFMMDDLDAEAAALRQAGVRFQEEPVVPQNARTQARRAFIHGPDNVRIAVVEAGFAGVMADLTPIAETDHGPYDVPRTTWGEPDIQGVWTSNASHGIPLERPEGVAAEELTPEEAVARREGGTLGGIWGYDREWRDTALGFGAATVSTQVQMVVDPPDGRIPPLTPEGAVLARQVMTAQRAYATQPSGGPEDLNPYVRCITRGLPGMMFPIGYNNGMQIVQGPGYVAITKEMIHETRIIPTEPRPAAGDDLELWLGVPQGRWEGDTLIVTTTNFNGRSSYRGSSADMVLTERYERVGPTAMMYSFTIDDPQIWTRPWSAQFRFDKDDEQYELVEYACHEGNYGMTNILSGSRVREADGSR
;
A
#
# COMPACT_ATOMS: atom_id res chain seq x y z
N MET A 1 90.44 37.24 23.69
CA MET A 1 89.52 37.33 24.85
C MET A 1 88.60 38.49 24.56
N THR A 2 87.29 38.40 24.36
CA THR A 2 86.30 37.38 24.72
C THR A 2 84.99 37.73 24.01
N TRP A 3 84.38 36.73 23.36
CA TRP A 3 82.94 36.43 23.35
C TRP A 3 82.01 37.21 22.40
N THR A 4 81.84 36.58 21.24
CA THR A 4 80.67 36.56 20.36
C THR A 4 79.38 36.36 21.16
N ARG A 5 78.39 37.25 20.99
CA ARG A 5 77.00 37.02 21.40
C ARG A 5 76.14 36.91 20.13
N ILE A 6 75.77 35.68 19.79
CA ILE A 6 74.74 35.36 18.80
C ILE A 6 73.40 35.58 19.51
N ALA A 7 72.62 36.55 19.05
CA ALA A 7 71.25 36.76 19.48
C ALA A 7 70.34 35.81 18.68
N PHE A 8 69.82 34.77 19.33
CA PHE A 8 68.70 34.00 18.81
C PHE A 8 67.42 34.80 19.05
N ALA A 9 66.83 35.33 17.97
CA ALA A 9 65.46 35.80 17.98
C ALA A 9 64.54 34.57 17.94
N LEU A 10 63.85 34.29 19.07
CA LEU A 10 62.70 33.39 19.06
C LEU A 10 61.57 34.09 18.30
N ALA A 11 61.36 33.71 17.05
CA ALA A 11 60.10 33.98 16.36
C ALA A 11 59.05 33.01 16.91
N LEU A 12 58.20 33.49 17.82
CA LEU A 12 57.00 32.79 18.22
C LEU A 12 56.03 32.84 17.03
N ALA A 13 56.05 31.80 16.19
CA ALA A 13 55.01 31.59 15.20
C ALA A 13 53.76 31.13 15.96
N ALA A 14 52.89 32.08 16.33
CA ALA A 14 51.54 31.77 16.72
C ALA A 14 50.81 31.24 15.48
N ALA A 15 50.78 29.92 15.32
CA ALA A 15 49.84 29.27 14.44
C ALA A 15 48.45 29.52 15.02
N LEU A 16 47.77 30.55 14.51
CA LEU A 16 46.33 30.66 14.60
C LEU A 16 45.77 29.44 13.85
N ALA A 17 45.50 28.37 14.58
CA ALA A 17 44.55 27.37 14.16
C ALA A 17 43.20 28.08 14.09
N VAL A 18 42.89 28.64 12.92
CA VAL A 18 41.52 29.00 12.59
C VAL A 18 40.82 27.66 12.42
N THR A 19 40.22 27.17 13.50
CA THR A 19 39.14 26.19 13.36
C THR A 19 38.06 26.90 12.53
N PRO A 20 37.69 26.39 11.34
CA PRO A 20 36.46 26.87 10.73
C PRO A 20 35.37 26.58 11.76
N ALA A 21 34.68 27.62 12.22
CA ALA A 21 33.42 27.44 12.91
C ALA A 21 32.49 26.81 11.87
N LEU A 22 32.40 25.49 11.87
CA LEU A 22 31.44 24.75 11.08
C LEU A 22 30.07 25.00 11.69
N ALA A 23 29.19 25.55 10.86
CA ALA A 23 27.73 25.58 10.94
C ALA A 23 27.09 26.12 12.23
N ARG A 24 26.09 26.98 12.05
CA ARG A 24 25.03 27.12 13.05
C ARG A 24 24.34 25.75 13.18
N ALA A 25 23.95 25.33 14.38
CA ALA A 25 23.24 24.06 14.56
C ALA A 25 22.04 24.00 13.62
N ALA A 26 21.99 22.97 12.78
CA ALA A 26 20.89 22.77 11.85
C ALA A 26 19.67 22.24 12.60
N GLU A 27 18.48 22.72 12.27
CA GLU A 27 17.25 22.24 12.89
C GLU A 27 16.80 20.97 12.17
N PHE A 28 16.47 19.90 12.90
CA PHE A 28 15.90 18.70 12.28
C PHE A 28 14.49 19.03 11.78
N HIS A 29 14.26 18.92 10.48
CA HIS A 29 13.06 19.48 9.85
C HIS A 29 12.00 18.42 9.55
N HIS A 30 12.36 17.41 8.76
CA HIS A 30 11.38 16.43 8.30
C HIS A 30 11.97 15.06 8.02
N VAL A 31 11.09 14.05 8.08
CA VAL A 31 11.34 12.72 7.53
C VAL A 31 10.41 12.52 6.35
N HIS A 32 10.97 12.08 5.23
CA HIS A 32 10.21 11.74 4.06
C HIS A 32 9.82 10.27 4.09
N VAL A 33 8.52 9.99 4.16
CA VAL A 33 7.94 8.65 4.08
C VAL A 33 7.31 8.43 2.70
N THR A 34 7.61 7.30 2.07
CA THR A 34 7.00 6.97 0.77
C THR A 34 5.58 6.48 1.00
N SER A 35 4.62 7.05 0.29
CA SER A 35 3.23 6.58 0.29
C SER A 35 2.71 6.49 -1.15
N SER A 36 1.61 5.78 -1.40
CA SER A 36 0.91 5.93 -2.69
C SER A 36 -0.07 7.11 -2.62
N SER A 37 -0.71 7.34 -1.47
CA SER A 37 -1.58 8.48 -1.15
C SER A 37 -1.06 9.21 0.10
N PRO A 38 -0.56 10.45 -0.07
CA PRO A 38 -0.09 11.26 1.04
C PRO A 38 -1.16 11.49 2.10
N ALA A 39 -2.41 11.74 1.68
CA ALA A 39 -3.53 11.94 2.57
C ALA A 39 -3.81 10.73 3.48
N LYS A 40 -3.60 9.50 2.98
CA LYS A 40 -3.70 8.28 3.81
C LYS A 40 -2.55 8.14 4.79
N GLY A 41 -1.36 8.61 4.41
CA GLY A 41 -0.21 8.84 5.31
C GLY A 41 -0.59 9.68 6.51
N VAL A 42 -1.05 10.90 6.23
CA VAL A 42 -1.46 11.87 7.24
C VAL A 42 -2.56 11.30 8.14
N GLU A 43 -3.64 10.74 7.57
CA GLU A 43 -4.75 10.15 8.33
C GLU A 43 -4.27 9.06 9.30
N TRP A 44 -3.43 8.13 8.85
CA TRP A 44 -2.94 7.03 9.68
C TRP A 44 -2.05 7.53 10.83
N TYR A 45 -1.11 8.42 10.55
CA TYR A 45 -0.20 8.95 11.58
C TYR A 45 -0.93 9.86 12.57
N SER A 46 -1.94 10.61 12.13
CA SER A 46 -2.81 11.38 13.01
C SER A 46 -3.69 10.51 13.91
N GLU A 47 -4.25 9.43 13.37
CA GLU A 47 -5.11 8.51 14.13
C GLU A 47 -4.31 7.71 15.16
N HIS A 48 -3.10 7.28 14.80
CA HIS A 48 -2.37 6.29 15.58
C HIS A 48 -1.15 6.80 16.34
N LEU A 49 -0.60 7.95 15.97
CA LEU A 49 0.63 8.49 16.58
C LEU A 49 0.49 9.98 16.96
N ASP A 50 -0.76 10.46 17.07
CA ASP A 50 -1.12 11.81 17.53
C ASP A 50 -0.43 12.95 16.75
N CYS A 51 -0.03 12.70 15.49
CA CYS A 51 0.51 13.74 14.63
C CYS A 51 -0.59 14.69 14.13
N GLU A 52 -0.31 15.98 14.05
CA GLU A 52 -1.27 17.00 13.62
C GLU A 52 -1.16 17.26 12.11
N PRO A 53 -2.24 17.11 11.32
CA PRO A 53 -2.22 17.47 9.91
C PRO A 53 -1.83 18.95 9.72
N LEU A 54 -1.00 19.25 8.73
CA LEU A 54 -0.69 20.63 8.41
C LEU A 54 -1.88 21.32 7.72
N ALA A 55 -2.10 22.59 8.04
CA ALA A 55 -3.28 23.32 7.58
C ALA A 55 -3.17 23.80 6.11
N ASP A 56 -1.96 23.91 5.59
CA ASP A 56 -1.64 24.48 4.27
C ASP A 56 -1.35 23.42 3.20
N ARG A 57 -1.24 22.14 3.58
CA ARG A 57 -1.01 21.01 2.67
C ARG A 57 -1.52 19.69 3.26
N ASP A 58 -1.85 18.75 2.39
CA ASP A 58 -2.48 17.46 2.68
C ASP A 58 -1.51 16.27 2.63
N ASP A 59 -0.23 16.55 2.44
CA ASP A 59 0.84 15.57 2.27
C ASP A 59 1.78 15.48 3.47
N ALA A 60 1.51 16.18 4.57
CA ALA A 60 2.37 16.14 5.75
C ALA A 60 1.62 16.36 7.07
N ALA A 61 2.19 15.81 8.13
CA ALA A 61 1.74 15.98 9.51
C ALA A 61 2.90 16.44 10.39
N ASN A 62 2.62 17.32 11.35
CA ASN A 62 3.54 17.71 12.41
C ASN A 62 3.45 16.67 13.55
N CYS A 63 4.56 16.00 13.81
CA CYS A 63 4.70 15.01 14.88
C CYS A 63 5.64 15.59 15.93
N ASP A 64 5.14 16.49 16.77
CA ASP A 64 5.91 17.15 17.85
C ASP A 64 7.16 17.92 17.36
N GLY A 65 6.95 18.87 16.45
CA GLY A 65 8.00 19.74 15.92
C GLY A 65 8.73 19.17 14.70
N VAL A 66 8.58 17.87 14.42
CA VAL A 66 9.12 17.22 13.22
C VAL A 66 8.02 16.97 12.22
N GLU A 67 8.23 17.39 10.96
CA GLU A 67 7.27 17.06 9.91
C GLU A 67 7.51 15.65 9.35
N LEU A 68 6.46 14.83 9.29
CA LEU A 68 6.44 13.66 8.43
C LEU A 68 5.79 14.04 7.10
N VAL A 69 6.56 13.93 6.02
CA VAL A 69 6.12 14.27 4.66
C VAL A 69 5.93 12.99 3.85
N PHE A 70 4.71 12.77 3.37
CA PHE A 70 4.31 11.61 2.60
C PHE A 70 4.34 11.92 1.11
N VAL A 71 5.05 11.13 0.31
CA VAL A 71 5.19 11.43 -1.12
C VAL A 71 4.81 10.24 -2.00
N PRO A 72 4.04 10.48 -3.09
CA PRO A 72 3.72 9.45 -4.08
C PRO A 72 4.97 9.00 -4.83
N GLN A 73 5.53 7.87 -4.43
CA GLN A 73 6.58 7.21 -5.22
C GLN A 73 6.60 5.69 -5.00
N PRO A 74 7.06 4.91 -6.01
CA PRO A 74 7.35 3.50 -5.82
C PRO A 74 8.35 3.29 -4.68
N THR A 75 8.14 2.25 -3.89
CA THR A 75 9.12 1.87 -2.86
C THR A 75 9.88 0.61 -3.27
N ALA A 76 11.15 0.56 -2.91
CA ALA A 76 12.03 -0.60 -3.04
C ALA A 76 12.12 -1.42 -1.73
N GLY A 77 11.24 -1.15 -0.76
CA GLY A 77 11.11 -1.92 0.48
C GLY A 77 11.14 -1.08 1.76
N GLY A 78 11.05 -1.74 2.91
CA GLY A 78 10.98 -1.11 4.22
C GLY A 78 12.25 -0.36 4.66
N SER A 79 12.17 0.33 5.79
CA SER A 79 13.31 1.09 6.36
C SER A 79 14.31 0.19 7.11
N GLN A 80 13.88 -0.98 7.59
CA GLN A 80 14.71 -1.90 8.36
C GLN A 80 15.94 -2.34 7.56
N GLY A 81 17.13 -2.16 8.14
CA GLY A 81 18.40 -2.52 7.52
C GLY A 81 18.95 -1.47 6.53
N THR A 82 18.27 -0.34 6.36
CA THR A 82 18.79 0.83 5.62
C THR A 82 19.58 1.74 6.56
N GLY A 83 20.25 2.75 6.00
CA GLY A 83 20.99 3.75 6.78
C GLY A 83 20.13 4.48 7.82
N VAL A 84 18.84 4.75 7.52
CA VAL A 84 17.83 5.19 8.50
C VAL A 84 16.95 3.99 8.84
N ASN A 85 17.30 3.29 9.91
CA ASN A 85 16.70 1.99 10.22
C ASN A 85 15.24 2.11 10.64
N HIS A 86 14.96 3.07 11.52
CA HIS A 86 13.64 3.35 12.06
C HIS A 86 13.57 4.77 12.60
N ILE A 87 12.33 5.21 12.83
CA ILE A 87 11.98 6.40 13.60
C ILE A 87 11.32 5.99 14.91
N GLY A 88 11.46 6.81 15.93
CA GLY A 88 10.96 6.52 17.27
C GLY A 88 9.86 7.47 17.69
N PHE A 89 8.84 6.94 18.35
CA PHE A 89 7.79 7.71 19.01
C PHE A 89 7.68 7.31 20.47
N SER A 90 7.55 8.29 21.35
CA SER A 90 7.25 8.05 22.74
C SER A 90 5.77 8.01 23.00
N VAL A 91 5.36 7.07 23.85
CA VAL A 91 3.98 6.90 24.30
C VAL A 91 3.95 6.79 25.82
N PRO A 92 2.86 7.23 26.49
CA PRO A 92 2.80 7.23 27.94
C PRO A 92 2.62 5.84 28.54
N ASP A 93 1.99 4.92 27.80
CA ASP A 93 1.73 3.53 28.23
C ASP A 93 1.92 2.61 27.03
N LEU A 94 3.05 1.90 27.00
CA LEU A 94 3.41 1.05 25.87
C LEU A 94 2.56 -0.22 25.82
N ASP A 95 2.20 -0.78 26.98
CA ASP A 95 1.36 -1.97 27.06
C ASP A 95 -0.03 -1.69 26.46
N ALA A 96 -0.63 -0.55 26.81
CA ALA A 96 -1.90 -0.11 26.24
C ALA A 96 -1.80 0.17 24.74
N LYS A 97 -0.75 0.86 24.30
CA LYS A 97 -0.57 1.19 22.88
C LYS A 97 -0.35 -0.05 22.01
N MET A 98 0.42 -1.02 22.50
CA MET A 98 0.64 -2.26 21.76
C MET A 98 -0.63 -3.13 21.69
N ALA A 99 -1.50 -3.09 22.71
CA ALA A 99 -2.80 -3.75 22.65
C ALA A 99 -3.75 -3.09 21.63
N GLU A 100 -3.72 -1.75 21.52
CA GLU A 100 -4.41 -1.03 20.45
C GLU A 100 -3.91 -1.47 19.08
N PHE A 101 -2.59 -1.48 18.86
CA PHE A 101 -2.01 -1.87 17.58
C PHE A 101 -2.22 -3.35 17.23
N GLU A 102 -2.28 -4.25 18.21
CA GLU A 102 -2.68 -5.62 17.97
C GLU A 102 -4.13 -5.69 17.45
N ALA A 103 -5.06 -4.91 18.02
CA ALA A 103 -6.43 -4.85 17.55
C ALA A 103 -6.54 -4.25 16.14
N VAL A 104 -5.78 -3.20 15.84
CA VAL A 104 -5.69 -2.58 14.49
C VAL A 104 -5.14 -3.58 13.47
N GLY A 105 -4.05 -4.27 13.81
CA GLY A 105 -3.42 -5.28 12.95
C GLY A 105 -4.33 -6.48 12.69
N VAL A 106 -5.03 -6.98 13.72
CA VAL A 106 -6.06 -8.05 13.57
C VAL A 106 -7.23 -7.56 12.71
N GLY A 107 -7.59 -6.28 12.80
CA GLY A 107 -8.57 -5.62 11.94
C GLY A 107 -8.13 -5.46 10.49
N GLY A 108 -6.86 -5.77 10.17
CA GLY A 108 -6.29 -5.73 8.84
C GLY A 108 -5.80 -4.36 8.39
N ALA A 109 -5.86 -3.34 9.25
CA ALA A 109 -5.64 -1.92 8.95
C ALA A 109 -4.16 -1.49 8.84
N GLY A 110 -3.28 -2.40 8.41
CA GLY A 110 -1.92 -2.05 8.00
C GLY A 110 -0.89 -1.83 9.11
N VAL A 111 -1.09 -2.38 10.33
CA VAL A 111 -0.04 -2.42 11.36
C VAL A 111 0.52 -3.81 11.52
N ARG A 112 1.84 -3.96 11.33
CA ARG A 112 2.54 -5.23 11.56
C ARG A 112 3.40 -5.14 12.81
N LEU A 113 3.04 -5.92 13.83
CA LEU A 113 3.84 -6.02 15.06
C LEU A 113 5.13 -6.79 14.81
N GLN A 114 6.26 -6.32 15.35
CA GLN A 114 7.51 -7.06 15.37
C GLN A 114 7.58 -7.92 16.64
N ARG A 115 7.79 -9.22 16.49
CA ARG A 115 8.06 -10.13 17.62
C ARG A 115 9.55 -10.24 17.89
N ASN A 116 9.91 -10.33 19.16
CA ASN A 116 11.24 -10.68 19.65
C ASN A 116 11.50 -12.19 19.47
N ASP A 117 12.75 -12.61 19.66
CA ASP A 117 13.18 -14.01 19.51
C ASP A 117 12.43 -14.96 20.47
N ASP A 118 11.97 -14.46 21.62
CA ASP A 118 11.19 -15.21 22.61
C ASP A 118 9.68 -15.16 22.35
N GLY A 119 9.25 -14.51 21.27
CA GLY A 119 7.86 -14.34 20.86
C GLY A 119 7.11 -13.16 21.51
N SER A 120 7.72 -12.47 22.48
CA SER A 120 7.17 -11.24 23.07
C SER A 120 7.17 -10.10 22.05
N ILE A 121 6.38 -9.05 22.32
CA ILE A 121 6.30 -7.84 21.46
C ILE A 121 6.84 -6.58 22.15
N ILE A 122 7.04 -6.64 23.47
CA ILE A 122 7.59 -5.57 24.30
C ILE A 122 8.87 -6.07 24.94
N ARG A 123 9.88 -5.20 25.00
CA ARG A 123 11.13 -5.42 25.71
C ARG A 123 11.32 -4.33 26.76
N ASP A 124 11.46 -4.74 28.01
CA ASP A 124 11.91 -3.85 29.09
C ASP A 124 13.44 -3.84 29.15
N ILE A 125 14.05 -2.66 28.98
CA ILE A 125 15.50 -2.46 29.07
C ILE A 125 15.81 -1.75 30.40
N PRO A 126 16.34 -2.46 31.41
CA PRO A 126 16.59 -1.87 32.72
C PRO A 126 17.49 -0.63 32.66
N GLY A 127 17.01 0.48 33.22
CA GLY A 127 17.71 1.77 33.24
C GLY A 127 17.45 2.68 32.03
N LEU A 128 16.89 2.11 30.95
CA LEU A 128 16.53 2.84 29.73
C LEU A 128 14.99 3.00 29.67
N PHE A 129 14.32 2.21 28.83
CA PHE A 129 12.87 2.27 28.58
C PHE A 129 12.29 0.87 28.32
N LYS A 130 10.97 0.75 28.42
CA LYS A 130 10.25 -0.28 27.67
C LYS A 130 10.13 0.16 26.22
N ILE A 131 10.36 -0.78 25.31
CA ILE A 131 10.29 -0.53 23.87
C ILE A 131 9.52 -1.61 23.14
N ALA A 132 8.93 -1.27 22.02
CA ALA A 132 8.34 -2.20 21.08
C ALA A 132 8.58 -1.71 19.64
N PHE A 133 8.45 -2.61 18.67
CA PHE A 133 8.56 -2.24 17.26
C PHE A 133 7.30 -2.64 16.50
N ILE A 134 6.86 -1.71 15.65
CA ILE A 134 5.82 -1.94 14.66
C ILE A 134 6.36 -1.55 13.27
N PHE A 135 5.62 -1.94 12.25
CA PHE A 135 5.75 -1.38 10.91
C PHE A 135 4.43 -0.70 10.57
N ASP A 136 4.53 0.53 10.07
CA ASP A 136 3.40 1.21 9.44
C ASP A 136 2.99 0.47 8.15
N PRO A 137 1.90 0.88 7.48
CA PRO A 137 1.51 0.24 6.23
C PRO A 137 2.63 0.27 5.20
N TRP A 138 3.31 1.41 5.04
CA TRP A 138 4.30 1.65 4.00
C TRP A 138 5.65 0.95 4.20
N GLY A 139 5.86 0.27 5.33
CA GLY A 139 7.07 -0.48 5.66
C GLY A 139 8.10 0.33 6.45
N THR A 140 7.72 1.49 6.98
CA THR A 140 8.50 2.24 7.96
C THR A 140 8.51 1.46 9.25
N ARG A 141 9.70 1.08 9.71
CA ARG A 141 9.88 0.52 11.05
C ARG A 141 9.78 1.65 12.05
N ILE A 142 8.94 1.48 13.06
CA ILE A 142 8.71 2.46 14.13
C ILE A 142 9.04 1.82 15.46
N GLU A 143 9.88 2.48 16.26
CA GLU A 143 10.09 2.15 17.67
C GLU A 143 9.09 2.93 18.52
N LEU A 144 8.38 2.24 19.40
CA LEU A 144 7.56 2.85 20.43
C LEU A 144 8.31 2.77 21.75
N VAL A 145 8.48 3.90 22.41
CA VAL A 145 9.24 4.05 23.66
C VAL A 145 8.30 4.49 24.77
N GLU A 146 8.34 3.82 25.94
CA GLU A 146 7.61 4.29 27.12
C GLU A 146 8.41 5.40 27.81
N ASP A 147 8.31 6.63 27.28
CA ASP A 147 8.91 7.83 27.87
C ASP A 147 7.83 8.90 28.11
N GLU A 148 7.44 9.07 29.37
CA GLU A 148 6.43 10.05 29.78
C GLU A 148 6.93 11.51 29.74
N GLU A 149 8.25 11.73 29.63
CA GLU A 149 8.84 13.08 29.67
C GLU A 149 8.85 13.75 28.29
N TYR A 150 9.08 12.96 27.23
CA TYR A 150 9.23 13.42 25.84
C TYR A 150 8.28 12.66 24.93
N LEU A 151 6.98 12.92 25.03
CA LEU A 151 5.93 12.31 24.19
C LEU A 151 6.00 12.81 22.74
N GLY A 152 5.61 11.97 21.78
CA GLY A 152 5.62 12.34 20.36
C GLY A 152 6.86 11.82 19.64
N PHE A 153 7.32 12.52 18.60
CA PHE A 153 8.47 12.08 17.81
C PHE A 153 9.75 12.18 18.65
N HIS A 154 10.37 11.04 18.92
CA HIS A 154 11.47 10.96 19.89
C HIS A 154 12.84 10.90 19.22
N HIS A 155 12.99 10.07 18.16
CA HIS A 155 14.32 9.85 17.58
C HIS A 155 14.33 9.41 16.13
N VAL A 156 15.47 9.61 15.48
CA VAL A 156 15.88 8.88 14.28
C VAL A 156 17.01 7.94 14.64
N HIS A 157 16.88 6.67 14.28
CA HIS A 157 17.91 5.67 14.55
C HIS A 157 18.60 5.22 13.26
N LEU A 158 19.91 5.47 13.21
CA LEU A 158 20.78 5.14 12.10
C LEU A 158 21.37 3.73 12.26
N SER A 159 21.39 2.96 11.18
CA SER A 159 22.19 1.75 11.10
C SER A 159 23.54 2.10 10.50
N ALA A 160 24.62 1.80 11.21
CA ALA A 160 25.95 2.27 10.84
C ALA A 160 26.99 1.15 10.82
N THR A 161 27.89 1.19 9.85
CA THR A 161 29.08 0.31 9.84
C THR A 161 30.06 0.69 10.95
N ASP A 162 30.17 1.98 11.24
CA ASP A 162 30.85 2.53 12.42
C ASP A 162 29.95 3.62 13.04
N PRO A 163 29.25 3.32 14.16
CA PRO A 163 28.37 4.28 14.82
C PRO A 163 29.10 5.54 15.30
N GLY A 164 30.36 5.43 15.71
CA GLY A 164 31.15 6.55 16.21
C GLY A 164 31.52 7.52 15.09
N GLU A 165 31.97 7.01 13.94
CA GLU A 165 32.24 7.84 12.76
C GLU A 165 30.96 8.46 12.20
N THR A 166 29.84 7.72 12.23
CA THR A 166 28.54 8.23 11.80
C THR A 166 28.08 9.40 12.67
N LEU A 167 28.06 9.24 14.00
CA LEU A 167 27.70 10.34 14.90
C LEU A 167 28.71 11.50 14.81
N ALA A 168 29.99 11.23 14.59
CA ALA A 168 30.97 12.29 14.36
C ALA A 168 30.64 13.12 13.11
N PHE A 169 30.20 12.48 12.01
CA PHE A 169 29.73 13.21 10.83
C PHE A 169 28.56 14.14 11.17
N TYR A 170 27.49 13.64 11.79
CA TYR A 170 26.33 14.48 12.07
C TYR A 170 26.62 15.59 13.08
N ARG A 171 27.53 15.36 14.04
CA ARG A 171 28.03 16.42 14.93
C ARG A 171 28.80 17.49 14.16
N ASP A 172 29.78 17.09 13.36
CA ASP A 172 30.74 18.02 12.75
C ASP A 172 30.18 18.71 11.50
N VAL A 173 29.25 18.06 10.80
CA VAL A 173 28.67 18.54 9.53
C VAL A 173 27.29 19.17 9.73
N MET A 174 26.46 18.64 10.62
CA MET A 174 25.10 19.14 10.86
C MET A 174 24.95 19.91 12.17
N GLY A 175 25.95 19.86 13.05
CA GLY A 175 25.96 20.63 14.30
C GLY A 175 25.17 19.99 15.45
N GLY A 176 24.92 18.68 15.41
CA GLY A 176 24.20 17.99 16.49
C GLY A 176 24.97 18.01 17.82
N GLU A 177 24.27 18.23 18.93
CA GLU A 177 24.86 18.36 20.25
C GLU A 177 25.08 16.98 20.91
N PRO A 178 26.32 16.60 21.27
CA PRO A 178 26.55 15.31 21.93
C PRO A 178 25.84 15.22 23.28
N ALA A 179 25.06 14.16 23.45
CA ALA A 179 24.31 13.92 24.67
C ALA A 179 24.27 12.41 24.98
N THR A 180 23.84 12.08 26.20
CA THR A 180 23.71 10.67 26.64
C THR A 180 22.31 10.40 27.15
N LEU A 181 21.51 9.69 26.36
CA LEU A 181 20.14 9.34 26.69
C LEU A 181 20.12 8.40 27.89
N ARG A 182 19.45 8.84 28.96
CA ARG A 182 19.39 8.16 30.28
C ARG A 182 20.76 7.79 30.85
N GLY A 183 21.82 8.48 30.44
CA GLY A 183 23.20 8.16 30.82
C GLY A 183 23.71 6.80 30.30
N MET A 184 23.02 6.19 29.34
CA MET A 184 23.33 4.85 28.82
C MET A 184 23.65 4.82 27.33
N LEU A 185 22.95 5.60 26.50
CA LEU A 185 23.13 5.60 25.05
C LEU A 185 23.73 6.93 24.60
N GLU A 186 24.89 6.87 23.96
CA GLU A 186 25.49 8.04 23.31
C GLU A 186 24.75 8.37 22.02
N GLY A 187 24.49 9.66 21.80
CA GLY A 187 23.80 10.16 20.62
C GLY A 187 24.02 11.65 20.43
N LEU A 188 23.28 12.23 19.49
CA LEU A 188 23.22 13.68 19.29
C LEU A 188 21.79 14.18 19.51
N LEU A 189 21.68 15.41 19.98
CA LEU A 189 20.44 16.17 20.00
C LEU A 189 20.45 17.20 18.87
N PHE A 190 19.33 17.24 18.15
CA PHE A 190 18.96 18.35 17.27
C PHE A 190 17.69 18.95 17.85
N ASP A 191 17.86 20.01 18.64
CA ASP A 191 16.85 20.50 19.58
C ASP A 191 16.36 19.36 20.49
N ASP A 192 15.09 18.95 20.36
CA ASP A 192 14.48 17.89 21.18
C ASP A 192 14.52 16.51 20.49
N VAL A 193 15.07 16.41 19.27
CA VAL A 193 15.10 15.16 18.49
C VAL A 193 16.42 14.43 18.70
N TRP A 194 16.35 13.19 19.17
CA TRP A 194 17.52 12.32 19.29
C TRP A 194 17.93 11.73 17.95
N MET A 195 19.22 11.80 17.65
CA MET A 195 19.85 11.01 16.61
C MET A 195 20.75 9.95 17.24
N LEU A 196 20.35 8.70 17.07
CA LEU A 196 21.03 7.53 17.63
C LEU A 196 21.65 6.71 16.50
N ALA A 197 22.72 5.99 16.78
CA ALA A 197 23.35 5.09 15.83
C ALA A 197 23.68 3.74 16.48
N SER A 198 23.42 2.64 15.79
CA SER A 198 23.83 1.31 16.22
C SER A 198 24.57 0.56 15.13
N GLN A 199 25.39 -0.39 15.58
CA GLN A 199 26.19 -1.24 14.72
C GLN A 199 25.28 -2.06 13.79
N HIS A 200 25.50 -1.93 12.48
CA HIS A 200 24.91 -2.78 11.47
C HIS A 200 25.53 -4.20 11.53
N PRO A 201 24.80 -5.28 11.18
CA PRO A 201 25.34 -6.63 11.16
C PRO A 201 26.71 -6.74 10.48
N GLU A 202 27.66 -7.37 11.19
CA GLU A 202 29.05 -7.46 10.76
C GLU A 202 29.19 -8.08 9.35
N GLY A 203 30.08 -7.50 8.54
CA GLY A 203 30.37 -7.98 7.19
C GLY A 203 29.38 -7.51 6.11
N THR A 204 28.41 -6.67 6.46
CA THR A 204 27.47 -6.04 5.52
C THR A 204 27.41 -4.53 5.71
N THR A 205 26.89 -3.81 4.71
CA THR A 205 26.68 -2.36 4.77
C THR A 205 25.19 -2.05 4.72
N PRO A 206 24.70 -1.03 5.45
CA PRO A 206 23.32 -0.58 5.35
C PRO A 206 22.91 -0.27 3.91
N ALA A 207 21.68 -0.65 3.54
CA ALA A 207 21.13 -0.32 2.24
C ALA A 207 20.85 1.19 2.13
N ALA A 208 20.87 1.71 0.90
CA ALA A 208 20.52 3.11 0.65
C ALA A 208 19.07 3.41 1.04
N THR A 209 18.84 4.59 1.63
CA THR A 209 17.49 5.05 2.00
C THR A 209 16.68 5.52 0.79
N GLN A 210 17.35 6.01 -0.27
CA GLN A 210 16.66 6.50 -1.46
C GLN A 210 15.72 5.44 -2.06
N GLY A 211 14.44 5.80 -2.20
CA GLY A 211 13.37 4.94 -2.67
C GLY A 211 12.88 3.88 -1.66
N ARG A 212 13.31 3.92 -0.39
CA ARG A 212 12.81 3.05 0.69
C ARG A 212 11.65 3.69 1.42
N ALA A 213 11.01 2.96 2.35
CA ALA A 213 9.92 3.47 3.17
C ALA A 213 10.24 4.84 3.80
N VAL A 214 11.44 4.98 4.38
CA VAL A 214 12.05 6.28 4.72
C VAL A 214 13.06 6.64 3.64
N ASP A 215 12.75 7.65 2.81
CA ASP A 215 13.60 8.05 1.68
C ASP A 215 14.80 8.87 2.14
N HIS A 216 14.54 9.89 2.94
CA HIS A 216 15.54 10.79 3.49
C HIS A 216 15.06 11.47 4.77
N ILE A 217 16.05 11.97 5.51
CA ILE A 217 15.86 12.93 6.60
C ILE A 217 16.34 14.30 6.14
N ALA A 218 15.81 15.35 6.75
CA ALA A 218 16.09 16.71 6.33
C ALA A 218 16.46 17.63 7.49
N PHE A 219 17.33 18.58 7.19
CA PHE A 219 17.75 19.63 8.09
C PHE A 219 17.47 21.00 7.49
N MET A 220 16.92 21.90 8.29
CA MET A 220 16.75 23.30 7.93
C MET A 220 18.04 24.08 8.14
N MET A 221 18.35 24.97 7.20
CA MET A 221 19.44 25.93 7.30
C MET A 221 18.94 27.34 6.94
N ASP A 222 19.46 28.35 7.65
CA ASP A 222 19.10 29.75 7.39
C ASP A 222 19.63 30.27 6.04
N ASP A 223 20.87 29.89 5.66
CA ASP A 223 21.56 30.33 4.43
C ASP A 223 22.17 29.12 3.72
N LEU A 224 21.43 28.55 2.76
CA LEU A 224 21.87 27.34 2.05
C LEU A 224 23.08 27.59 1.14
N ASP A 225 23.36 28.83 0.70
CA ASP A 225 24.55 29.10 -0.11
C ASP A 225 25.82 29.04 0.74
N ALA A 226 25.79 29.68 1.91
CA ALA A 226 26.89 29.63 2.88
C ALA A 226 27.14 28.21 3.36
N GLU A 227 26.07 27.49 3.73
CA GLU A 227 26.19 26.11 4.21
C GLU A 227 26.65 25.17 3.11
N ALA A 228 26.14 25.30 1.86
CA ALA A 228 26.64 24.48 0.77
C ALA A 228 28.13 24.71 0.48
N ALA A 229 28.65 25.93 0.68
CA ALA A 229 30.08 26.19 0.59
C ALA A 229 30.88 25.51 1.71
N ALA A 230 30.37 25.55 2.95
CA ALA A 230 30.97 24.87 4.10
C ALA A 230 30.97 23.35 3.93
N LEU A 231 29.87 22.76 3.49
CA LEU A 231 29.72 21.33 3.19
C LEU A 231 30.76 20.88 2.15
N ARG A 232 30.95 21.64 1.07
CA ARG A 232 31.98 21.34 0.07
C ARG A 232 33.40 21.40 0.64
N GLN A 233 33.68 22.37 1.52
CA GLN A 233 34.98 22.47 2.20
C GLN A 233 35.22 21.30 3.16
N ALA A 234 34.16 20.79 3.80
CA ALA A 234 34.18 19.59 4.64
C ALA A 234 34.26 18.28 3.81
N GLY A 235 34.26 18.36 2.48
CA GLY A 235 34.36 17.18 1.60
C GLY A 235 33.04 16.42 1.41
N VAL A 236 31.91 17.00 1.82
CA VAL A 236 30.58 16.41 1.65
C VAL A 236 30.19 16.41 0.17
N ARG A 237 29.69 15.27 -0.31
CA ARG A 237 29.28 15.09 -1.71
C ARG A 237 27.81 15.42 -1.90
N PHE A 238 27.51 16.23 -2.91
CA PHE A 238 26.15 16.57 -3.32
C PHE A 238 25.62 15.54 -4.32
N GLN A 239 24.37 15.11 -4.10
CA GLN A 239 23.54 14.39 -5.07
C GLN A 239 22.78 15.38 -5.97
N GLU A 240 22.33 16.49 -5.38
CA GLU A 240 21.61 17.58 -6.03
C GLU A 240 22.11 18.89 -5.44
N GLU A 241 22.59 19.79 -6.29
CA GLU A 241 23.02 21.12 -5.88
C GLU A 241 21.83 21.99 -5.43
N PRO A 242 22.04 23.00 -4.56
CA PRO A 242 21.00 23.92 -4.13
C PRO A 242 20.18 24.48 -5.29
N VAL A 243 18.88 24.17 -5.32
CA VAL A 243 17.97 24.55 -6.39
C VAL A 243 16.57 24.79 -5.84
N VAL A 244 15.77 25.62 -6.52
CA VAL A 244 14.31 25.65 -6.31
C VAL A 244 13.73 24.49 -7.11
N PRO A 245 13.13 23.47 -6.47
CA PRO A 245 12.53 22.36 -7.21
C PRO A 245 11.48 22.86 -8.23
N GLN A 246 11.35 22.17 -9.36
CA GLN A 246 10.43 22.61 -10.44
C GLN A 246 8.98 22.76 -9.96
N ASN A 247 8.52 21.87 -9.07
CA ASN A 247 7.17 21.87 -8.52
C ASN A 247 7.15 22.37 -7.05
N ALA A 248 8.09 23.22 -6.66
CA ALA A 248 8.18 23.71 -5.29
C ALA A 248 6.93 24.54 -4.90
N ARG A 249 6.46 24.34 -3.67
CA ARG A 249 5.36 25.14 -3.11
C ARG A 249 5.80 26.57 -2.76
N THR A 250 7.09 26.77 -2.51
CA THR A 250 7.70 28.06 -2.20
C THR A 250 8.95 28.31 -3.05
N GLN A 251 9.56 29.50 -2.92
CA GLN A 251 10.83 29.83 -3.58
C GLN A 251 12.06 29.36 -2.78
N ALA A 252 11.85 28.72 -1.62
CA ALA A 252 12.93 28.20 -0.81
C ALA A 252 13.60 27.01 -1.52
N ARG A 253 14.93 26.96 -1.43
CA ARG A 253 15.74 25.96 -2.12
C ARG A 253 15.95 24.72 -1.26
N ARG A 254 16.30 23.64 -1.96
CA ARG A 254 16.73 22.36 -1.40
C ARG A 254 18.01 21.91 -2.08
N ALA A 255 18.84 21.19 -1.35
CA ALA A 255 19.91 20.35 -1.88
C ALA A 255 19.78 18.92 -1.33
N PHE A 256 20.38 17.95 -2.02
CA PHE A 256 20.58 16.61 -1.49
C PHE A 256 22.06 16.30 -1.38
N ILE A 257 22.46 15.70 -0.27
CA ILE A 257 23.83 15.26 -0.03
C ILE A 257 23.88 13.77 0.33
N HIS A 258 25.06 13.18 0.16
CA HIS A 258 25.35 11.84 0.67
C HIS A 258 25.75 11.92 2.15
N GLY A 259 24.96 11.28 3.01
CA GLY A 259 25.32 10.98 4.39
C GLY A 259 26.14 9.68 4.51
N PRO A 260 26.67 9.40 5.72
CA PRO A 260 27.26 8.11 6.06
C PRO A 260 26.29 6.95 5.81
N ASP A 261 26.83 5.75 5.60
CA ASP A 261 26.05 4.50 5.54
C ASP A 261 24.84 4.56 4.58
N ASN A 262 25.04 5.22 3.44
CA ASN A 262 24.06 5.37 2.36
C ASN A 262 22.77 6.12 2.75
N VAL A 263 22.82 6.96 3.78
CA VAL A 263 21.71 7.87 4.11
C VAL A 263 21.65 9.01 3.09
N ARG A 264 20.47 9.22 2.51
CA ARG A 264 20.15 10.42 1.75
C ARG A 264 19.72 11.51 2.72
N ILE A 265 20.34 12.69 2.62
CA ILE A 265 20.01 13.84 3.48
C ILE A 265 19.59 15.01 2.61
N ALA A 266 18.44 15.60 2.92
CA ALA A 266 18.04 16.88 2.37
C ALA A 266 18.54 18.02 3.27
N VAL A 267 19.02 19.09 2.64
CA VAL A 267 19.29 20.36 3.33
C VAL A 267 18.40 21.40 2.69
N VAL A 268 17.57 22.06 3.49
CA VAL A 268 16.50 22.95 3.01
C VAL A 268 16.65 24.34 3.59
N GLU A 269 16.29 25.36 2.80
CA GLU A 269 16.20 26.73 3.30
C GLU A 269 15.00 26.93 4.20
N ALA A 270 15.12 27.90 5.12
CA ALA A 270 13.98 28.41 5.88
C ALA A 270 12.81 28.78 4.95
N GLY A 271 11.61 28.28 5.29
CA GLY A 271 10.40 28.44 4.48
C GLY A 271 10.22 27.44 3.33
N PHE A 272 11.03 26.37 3.30
CA PHE A 272 10.77 25.23 2.42
C PHE A 272 9.52 24.46 2.85
N ALA A 273 8.51 24.43 1.99
CA ALA A 273 7.25 23.74 2.26
C ALA A 273 7.07 22.46 1.41
N GLY A 274 8.16 21.92 0.87
CA GLY A 274 8.10 20.75 -0.02
C GLY A 274 7.74 21.08 -1.47
N VAL A 275 7.33 20.02 -2.19
CA VAL A 275 6.96 20.08 -3.62
C VAL A 275 5.54 19.56 -3.79
N MET A 276 4.83 20.05 -4.79
CA MET A 276 3.55 19.45 -5.18
C MET A 276 3.83 18.12 -5.90
N ALA A 277 3.16 17.06 -5.46
CA ALA A 277 3.18 15.80 -6.19
C ALA A 277 2.45 15.94 -7.52
N ASP A 278 3.03 15.37 -8.58
CA ASP A 278 2.40 15.28 -9.90
C ASP A 278 1.91 13.84 -10.10
N LEU A 279 0.63 13.59 -9.79
CA LEU A 279 0.02 12.29 -10.04
C LEU A 279 -0.28 12.17 -11.55
N THR A 280 0.46 11.29 -12.22
CA THR A 280 0.35 11.03 -13.66
C THR A 280 -1.08 10.59 -14.05
N PRO A 281 -1.56 10.88 -15.28
CA PRO A 281 -2.93 10.61 -15.68
C PRO A 281 -3.37 9.16 -15.44
N ILE A 282 -4.58 9.08 -14.88
CA ILE A 282 -5.29 7.89 -14.41
C ILE A 282 -6.03 7.27 -15.60
N ALA A 283 -6.37 5.98 -15.56
CA ALA A 283 -7.07 5.33 -16.67
C ALA A 283 -8.40 6.08 -16.93
N GLU A 284 -8.47 6.79 -18.06
CA GLU A 284 -9.69 7.47 -18.49
C GLU A 284 -10.82 6.44 -18.63
N THR A 285 -11.98 6.77 -18.06
CA THR A 285 -13.20 5.98 -18.09
C THR A 285 -14.05 6.26 -19.32
N ASP A 286 -13.89 7.44 -19.93
CA ASP A 286 -14.55 7.80 -21.17
C ASP A 286 -13.67 7.44 -22.37
N HIS A 287 -14.20 6.57 -23.21
CA HIS A 287 -13.54 6.15 -24.42
C HIS A 287 -14.52 6.27 -25.57
N GLY A 288 -14.12 7.05 -26.58
CA GLY A 288 -14.85 7.15 -27.82
C GLY A 288 -14.94 5.80 -28.55
N PRO A 289 -15.74 5.72 -29.62
CA PRO A 289 -15.87 4.50 -30.41
C PRO A 289 -14.51 4.01 -30.89
N TYR A 290 -14.20 2.74 -30.61
CA TYR A 290 -12.96 2.08 -30.99
C TYR A 290 -13.23 1.05 -32.09
N ASP A 291 -12.47 1.14 -33.19
CA ASP A 291 -12.54 0.15 -34.27
C ASP A 291 -11.85 -1.14 -33.83
N VAL A 292 -12.66 -2.12 -33.41
CA VAL A 292 -12.15 -3.38 -32.89
C VAL A 292 -11.51 -4.21 -34.02
N PRO A 293 -10.27 -4.71 -33.83
CA PRO A 293 -9.66 -5.63 -34.79
C PRO A 293 -10.54 -6.85 -35.04
N ARG A 294 -10.36 -7.52 -36.18
CA ARG A 294 -11.12 -8.72 -36.53
C ARG A 294 -10.24 -9.95 -36.53
N THR A 295 -10.79 -11.08 -36.11
CA THR A 295 -10.16 -12.39 -36.28
C THR A 295 -10.07 -12.74 -37.76
N THR A 296 -9.28 -13.77 -38.09
CA THR A 296 -9.15 -14.25 -39.48
C THR A 296 -10.45 -14.83 -40.05
N TRP A 297 -11.45 -15.10 -39.21
CA TRP A 297 -12.80 -15.55 -39.59
C TRP A 297 -13.87 -14.45 -39.45
N GLY A 298 -13.49 -13.22 -39.11
CA GLY A 298 -14.37 -12.04 -39.20
C GLY A 298 -15.16 -11.67 -37.94
N GLU A 299 -14.93 -12.34 -36.81
CA GLU A 299 -15.48 -11.92 -35.51
C GLU A 299 -14.64 -10.75 -34.93
N PRO A 300 -15.20 -9.90 -34.03
CA PRO A 300 -14.39 -8.99 -33.23
C PRO A 300 -13.31 -9.75 -32.44
N ASP A 301 -12.08 -9.24 -32.47
CA ASP A 301 -10.92 -9.80 -31.78
C ASP A 301 -10.72 -9.12 -30.42
N ILE A 302 -11.05 -9.87 -29.38
CA ILE A 302 -10.91 -9.51 -27.97
C ILE A 302 -9.88 -10.41 -27.27
N GLN A 303 -9.08 -11.18 -28.02
CA GLN A 303 -8.07 -12.06 -27.45
C GLN A 303 -6.98 -11.27 -26.71
N GLY A 304 -6.41 -11.92 -25.70
CA GLY A 304 -5.31 -11.37 -24.93
C GLY A 304 -5.34 -11.78 -23.47
N VAL A 305 -4.34 -11.29 -22.74
CA VAL A 305 -4.31 -11.34 -21.29
C VAL A 305 -4.76 -9.98 -20.76
N TRP A 306 -5.68 -10.02 -19.81
CA TRP A 306 -6.45 -8.89 -19.34
C TRP A 306 -6.41 -8.85 -17.81
N THR A 307 -6.19 -7.69 -17.20
CA THR A 307 -6.16 -7.54 -15.75
C THR A 307 -7.20 -6.52 -15.31
N SER A 308 -7.86 -6.77 -14.18
CA SER A 308 -8.77 -5.79 -13.58
C SER A 308 -8.08 -4.94 -12.51
N ASN A 309 -6.74 -4.83 -12.54
CA ASN A 309 -5.96 -4.15 -11.51
C ASN A 309 -6.34 -2.67 -11.37
N ALA A 310 -6.61 -1.99 -12.48
CA ALA A 310 -7.01 -0.57 -12.44
C ALA A 310 -8.37 -0.34 -11.79
N SER A 311 -9.22 -1.37 -11.78
CA SER A 311 -10.55 -1.32 -11.17
C SER A 311 -10.55 -1.72 -9.69
N HIS A 312 -9.40 -2.10 -9.11
CA HIS A 312 -9.32 -2.46 -7.69
C HIS A 312 -9.63 -1.26 -6.78
N GLY A 313 -10.40 -1.52 -5.73
CA GLY A 313 -10.84 -0.52 -4.76
C GLY A 313 -12.03 0.33 -5.21
N ILE A 314 -12.53 0.18 -6.44
CA ILE A 314 -13.82 0.79 -6.82
C ILE A 314 -14.93 0.10 -5.98
N PRO A 315 -15.76 0.84 -5.23
CA PRO A 315 -16.86 0.24 -4.50
C PRO A 315 -17.94 -0.24 -5.47
N LEU A 316 -18.63 -1.33 -5.12
CA LEU A 316 -19.75 -1.84 -5.92
C LEU A 316 -20.86 -0.79 -6.02
N GLU A 317 -21.24 -0.20 -4.89
CA GLU A 317 -22.28 0.80 -4.79
C GLU A 317 -21.69 2.19 -4.50
N ARG A 318 -22.34 3.25 -5.00
CA ARG A 318 -21.93 4.64 -4.79
C ARG A 318 -21.80 4.95 -3.30
N PRO A 319 -20.68 5.46 -2.78
CA PRO A 319 -20.57 5.83 -1.37
C PRO A 319 -21.59 6.92 -0.96
N GLU A 320 -22.01 6.93 0.31
CA GLU A 320 -22.88 8.01 0.82
C GLU A 320 -22.16 9.36 0.77
N GLY A 321 -22.88 10.42 0.41
CA GLY A 321 -22.32 11.78 0.36
C GLY A 321 -21.46 12.10 -0.88
N VAL A 322 -21.17 11.12 -1.75
CA VAL A 322 -20.39 11.34 -2.98
C VAL A 322 -21.31 11.62 -4.17
N ALA A 323 -21.43 12.90 -4.53
CA ALA A 323 -22.22 13.36 -5.67
C ALA A 323 -21.43 13.44 -6.99
N ALA A 324 -20.09 13.37 -6.93
CA ALA A 324 -19.23 13.45 -8.11
C ALA A 324 -19.50 12.28 -9.07
N GLU A 325 -19.39 12.55 -10.37
CA GLU A 325 -19.52 11.51 -11.42
C GLU A 325 -18.21 10.75 -11.62
N GLU A 326 -17.08 11.44 -11.46
CA GLU A 326 -15.72 10.90 -11.49
C GLU A 326 -14.90 11.46 -10.32
N LEU A 327 -13.93 10.68 -9.84
CA LEU A 327 -12.95 11.12 -8.84
C LEU A 327 -11.81 11.88 -9.50
N THR A 328 -11.20 12.80 -8.76
CA THR A 328 -9.88 13.33 -9.10
C THR A 328 -8.81 12.23 -9.04
N PRO A 329 -7.66 12.42 -9.71
CA PRO A 329 -6.53 11.50 -9.59
C PRO A 329 -6.14 11.16 -8.15
N GLU A 330 -6.04 12.18 -7.32
CA GLU A 330 -5.68 12.11 -5.90
C GLU A 330 -6.68 11.26 -5.11
N GLU A 331 -7.98 11.53 -5.30
CA GLU A 331 -9.06 10.78 -4.66
C GLU A 331 -9.09 9.31 -5.10
N ALA A 332 -8.85 9.04 -6.38
CA ALA A 332 -8.83 7.68 -6.91
C ALA A 332 -7.68 6.86 -6.32
N VAL A 333 -6.47 7.45 -6.22
CA VAL A 333 -5.31 6.83 -5.58
C VAL A 333 -5.57 6.61 -4.09
N ALA A 334 -6.11 7.60 -3.38
CA ALA A 334 -6.49 7.48 -1.97
C ALA A 334 -7.53 6.38 -1.73
N ARG A 335 -8.54 6.26 -2.61
CA ARG A 335 -9.54 5.19 -2.57
C ARG A 335 -8.89 3.82 -2.74
N ARG A 336 -8.01 3.67 -3.74
CA ARG A 336 -7.32 2.40 -4.00
C ARG A 336 -6.43 2.01 -2.84
N GLU A 337 -5.67 2.94 -2.28
CA GLU A 337 -4.81 2.67 -1.13
C GLU A 337 -5.64 2.31 0.11
N GLY A 338 -6.68 3.10 0.43
CA GLY A 338 -7.60 2.81 1.53
C GLY A 338 -8.29 1.45 1.41
N GLY A 339 -8.77 1.08 0.22
CA GLY A 339 -9.36 -0.24 -0.04
C GLY A 339 -8.35 -1.39 0.06
N THR A 340 -7.07 -1.09 -0.09
CA THR A 340 -5.99 -2.07 0.13
C THR A 340 -5.67 -2.16 1.62
N LEU A 341 -5.65 -1.03 2.36
CA LEU A 341 -5.26 -0.88 3.78
C LEU A 341 -5.96 -1.83 4.75
N GLY A 342 -7.15 -2.36 4.43
CA GLY A 342 -7.86 -3.35 5.24
C GLY A 342 -7.77 -4.82 4.75
N GLY A 343 -6.89 -5.12 3.80
CA GLY A 343 -6.83 -6.42 3.12
C GLY A 343 -5.45 -7.09 3.14
N ILE A 344 -4.68 -6.89 2.08
CA ILE A 344 -3.49 -7.70 1.74
C ILE A 344 -2.18 -7.25 2.44
N TRP A 345 -2.23 -6.34 3.42
CA TRP A 345 -1.03 -5.78 4.06
C TRP A 345 -0.35 -6.70 5.09
N GLY A 346 -0.80 -7.94 5.23
CA GLY A 346 0.04 -8.98 5.84
C GLY A 346 1.34 -9.21 5.06
N TYR A 347 1.41 -8.79 3.80
CA TYR A 347 2.62 -8.83 2.97
C TYR A 347 3.38 -7.50 3.02
N ASP A 348 4.71 -7.58 3.02
CA ASP A 348 5.56 -6.41 2.88
C ASP A 348 5.28 -5.66 1.56
N ARG A 349 5.31 -4.32 1.62
CA ARG A 349 4.95 -3.45 0.50
C ARG A 349 5.74 -3.74 -0.78
N GLU A 350 7.03 -4.07 -0.68
CA GLU A 350 7.84 -4.47 -1.83
C GLU A 350 7.22 -5.66 -2.56
N TRP A 351 6.80 -6.69 -1.83
CA TRP A 351 6.18 -7.88 -2.41
C TRP A 351 4.83 -7.55 -3.05
N ARG A 352 4.03 -6.68 -2.43
CA ARG A 352 2.77 -6.24 -3.04
C ARG A 352 3.01 -5.45 -4.33
N ASP A 353 3.88 -4.45 -4.28
CA ASP A 353 4.05 -3.52 -5.40
C ASP A 353 4.74 -4.22 -6.59
N THR A 354 5.62 -5.18 -6.33
CA THR A 354 6.35 -5.95 -7.37
C THR A 354 5.64 -7.26 -7.76
N ALA A 355 5.47 -8.21 -6.83
CA ALA A 355 4.98 -9.55 -7.12
C ALA A 355 3.47 -9.60 -7.41
N LEU A 356 2.68 -8.70 -6.79
CA LEU A 356 1.25 -8.60 -7.07
C LEU A 356 0.90 -7.53 -8.13
N GLY A 357 1.90 -6.81 -8.65
CA GLY A 357 1.72 -5.80 -9.71
C GLY A 357 0.95 -4.54 -9.28
N PHE A 358 0.89 -4.23 -7.97
CA PHE A 358 0.07 -3.12 -7.47
C PHE A 358 0.61 -1.74 -7.85
N GLY A 359 1.93 -1.55 -7.78
CA GLY A 359 2.55 -0.25 -8.03
C GLY A 359 2.56 0.16 -9.51
N ALA A 360 2.41 -0.80 -10.43
CA ALA A 360 2.51 -0.56 -11.88
C ALA A 360 1.16 -0.31 -12.56
N ALA A 361 0.04 -0.70 -11.93
CA ALA A 361 -1.27 -0.55 -12.56
C ALA A 361 -1.77 0.89 -12.47
N THR A 362 -2.31 1.40 -13.58
CA THR A 362 -3.13 2.62 -13.61
C THR A 362 -4.25 2.49 -12.58
N VAL A 363 -4.69 3.60 -11.99
CA VAL A 363 -5.90 3.62 -11.15
C VAL A 363 -7.07 4.02 -12.03
N SER A 364 -8.31 3.71 -11.65
CA SER A 364 -9.52 4.22 -12.33
C SER A 364 -10.18 5.34 -11.52
N THR A 365 -10.62 6.41 -12.17
CA THR A 365 -11.40 7.51 -11.55
C THR A 365 -12.88 7.15 -11.31
N GLN A 366 -13.33 5.98 -11.75
CA GLN A 366 -14.71 5.53 -11.61
C GLN A 366 -15.17 5.52 -10.15
N VAL A 367 -16.27 6.21 -9.83
CA VAL A 367 -16.75 6.35 -8.44
C VAL A 367 -17.35 5.04 -7.89
N GLN A 368 -18.10 4.31 -8.70
CA GLN A 368 -18.78 3.06 -8.32
C GLN A 368 -18.97 2.12 -9.50
N MET A 369 -19.21 0.84 -9.25
CA MET A 369 -19.47 -0.13 -10.31
C MET A 369 -20.92 -0.17 -10.78
N VAL A 370 -21.92 -0.06 -9.89
CA VAL A 370 -23.34 -0.06 -10.29
C VAL A 370 -23.66 1.17 -11.15
N VAL A 371 -24.24 0.91 -12.31
CA VAL A 371 -24.62 1.94 -13.30
C VAL A 371 -26.12 1.96 -13.59
N ASP A 372 -26.82 0.87 -13.30
CA ASP A 372 -28.27 0.80 -13.35
C ASP A 372 -28.77 0.03 -12.13
N PRO A 373 -29.57 0.64 -11.23
CA PRO A 373 -30.13 1.99 -11.27
C PRO A 373 -29.10 3.15 -11.28
N PRO A 374 -29.46 4.34 -11.81
CA PRO A 374 -28.55 5.47 -11.98
C PRO A 374 -28.10 6.13 -10.66
N ASP A 375 -28.75 5.80 -9.54
CA ASP A 375 -28.28 6.21 -8.21
C ASP A 375 -27.01 5.43 -7.77
N GLY A 376 -26.58 4.44 -8.55
CA GLY A 376 -25.41 3.62 -8.27
C GLY A 376 -25.61 2.67 -7.10
N ARG A 377 -26.86 2.29 -6.78
CA ARG A 377 -27.18 1.38 -5.67
C ARG A 377 -27.86 0.11 -6.17
N ILE A 378 -27.59 -1.01 -5.51
CA ILE A 378 -28.29 -2.26 -5.80
C ILE A 378 -29.76 -2.07 -5.37
N PRO A 379 -30.74 -2.49 -6.20
CA PRO A 379 -32.14 -2.37 -5.87
C PRO A 379 -32.50 -3.05 -4.54
N PRO A 380 -33.56 -2.59 -3.85
CA PRO A 380 -34.05 -3.27 -2.67
C PRO A 380 -34.39 -4.73 -2.95
N LEU A 381 -34.18 -5.57 -1.93
CA LEU A 381 -34.60 -6.97 -1.95
C LEU A 381 -36.13 -7.09 -1.95
N THR A 382 -36.66 -8.14 -2.56
CA THR A 382 -38.05 -8.55 -2.38
C THR A 382 -38.29 -9.08 -0.95
N PRO A 383 -39.54 -9.26 -0.49
CA PRO A 383 -39.81 -9.90 0.80
C PRO A 383 -39.18 -11.30 0.94
N GLU A 384 -39.27 -12.11 -0.11
CA GLU A 384 -38.68 -13.45 -0.21
C GLU A 384 -37.15 -13.36 -0.25
N GLY A 385 -36.61 -12.45 -1.08
CA GLY A 385 -35.19 -12.15 -1.16
C GLY A 385 -34.59 -11.71 0.17
N ALA A 386 -35.32 -10.93 0.96
CA ALA A 386 -34.90 -10.52 2.30
C ALA A 386 -34.83 -11.71 3.28
N VAL A 387 -35.69 -12.73 3.12
CA VAL A 387 -35.58 -13.99 3.90
C VAL A 387 -34.33 -14.75 3.49
N LEU A 388 -34.11 -14.95 2.19
CA LEU A 388 -32.96 -15.69 1.66
C LEU A 388 -31.63 -14.99 1.99
N ALA A 389 -31.56 -13.67 1.81
CA ALA A 389 -30.39 -12.88 2.19
C ALA A 389 -30.08 -12.99 3.69
N ARG A 390 -31.10 -12.98 4.57
CA ARG A 390 -30.90 -13.22 6.00
C ARG A 390 -30.34 -14.61 6.29
N GLN A 391 -30.79 -15.64 5.57
CA GLN A 391 -30.24 -16.99 5.72
C GLN A 391 -28.77 -17.05 5.30
N VAL A 392 -28.42 -16.46 4.15
CA VAL A 392 -27.04 -16.36 3.67
C VAL A 392 -26.16 -15.59 4.65
N MET A 393 -26.61 -14.43 5.14
CA MET A 393 -25.88 -13.64 6.15
C MET A 393 -25.70 -14.40 7.46
N THR A 394 -26.70 -15.19 7.87
CA THR A 394 -26.60 -16.05 9.05
C THR A 394 -25.55 -17.14 8.85
N ALA A 395 -25.53 -17.78 7.67
CA ALA A 395 -24.53 -18.79 7.33
C ALA A 395 -23.11 -18.20 7.25
N GLN A 396 -22.95 -17.02 6.65
CA GLN A 396 -21.67 -16.30 6.62
C GLN A 396 -21.19 -15.92 8.02
N ARG A 397 -22.09 -15.45 8.89
CA ARG A 397 -21.76 -15.15 10.28
C ARG A 397 -21.38 -16.42 11.05
N ALA A 398 -22.09 -17.52 10.82
CA ALA A 398 -21.74 -18.80 11.42
C ALA A 398 -20.34 -19.24 10.99
N TYR A 399 -19.99 -19.14 9.71
CA TYR A 399 -18.63 -19.37 9.21
C TYR A 399 -17.56 -18.54 9.95
N ALA A 400 -17.84 -17.26 10.22
CA ALA A 400 -16.89 -16.37 10.90
C ALA A 400 -16.81 -16.55 12.42
N THR A 401 -17.85 -17.09 13.06
CA THR A 401 -17.99 -17.02 14.54
C THR A 401 -18.12 -18.38 15.21
N GLN A 402 -18.49 -19.43 14.48
CA GLN A 402 -18.72 -20.76 15.01
C GLN A 402 -17.62 -21.72 14.59
N PRO A 403 -17.21 -22.65 15.47
CA PRO A 403 -16.34 -23.75 15.08
C PRO A 403 -16.96 -24.57 13.95
N SER A 404 -16.19 -24.80 12.89
CA SER A 404 -16.63 -25.63 11.76
C SER A 404 -16.72 -27.09 12.17
N GLY A 405 -17.86 -27.72 11.89
CA GLY A 405 -18.09 -29.15 12.09
C GLY A 405 -17.43 -30.01 11.02
N GLY A 406 -17.31 -29.49 9.80
CA GLY A 406 -16.62 -30.14 8.68
C GLY A 406 -16.26 -29.17 7.56
N PRO A 407 -15.59 -29.66 6.50
CA PRO A 407 -15.21 -28.83 5.37
C PRO A 407 -16.43 -28.24 4.63
N GLU A 408 -17.60 -28.88 4.70
CA GLU A 408 -18.85 -28.38 4.11
C GLU A 408 -19.38 -27.11 4.75
N ASP A 409 -18.96 -26.79 5.98
CA ASP A 409 -19.30 -25.54 6.67
C ASP A 409 -18.43 -24.36 6.18
N LEU A 410 -17.40 -24.64 5.37
CA LEU A 410 -16.53 -23.62 4.79
C LEU A 410 -17.07 -23.14 3.42
N ASN A 411 -16.88 -21.86 3.14
CA ASN A 411 -17.20 -21.25 1.85
C ASN A 411 -16.57 -22.04 0.68
N PRO A 412 -17.28 -22.26 -0.45
CA PRO A 412 -16.74 -22.86 -1.68
C PRO A 412 -15.37 -22.36 -2.13
N TYR A 413 -15.06 -21.08 -1.90
CA TYR A 413 -13.75 -20.49 -2.21
C TYR A 413 -12.62 -21.08 -1.35
N VAL A 414 -12.82 -21.21 -0.03
CA VAL A 414 -11.85 -21.82 0.90
C VAL A 414 -11.64 -23.30 0.58
N ARG A 415 -12.64 -23.93 -0.03
CA ARG A 415 -12.60 -25.32 -0.48
C ARG A 415 -12.06 -25.49 -1.89
N CYS A 416 -11.58 -24.41 -2.52
CA CYS A 416 -11.03 -24.40 -3.88
C CYS A 416 -12.01 -24.85 -4.97
N ILE A 417 -13.32 -24.69 -4.75
CA ILE A 417 -14.36 -25.10 -5.70
C ILE A 417 -14.58 -23.99 -6.72
N THR A 418 -15.03 -22.82 -6.26
CA THR A 418 -15.36 -21.67 -7.12
C THR A 418 -15.53 -20.40 -6.30
N ARG A 419 -15.41 -19.24 -6.96
CA ARG A 419 -15.90 -17.95 -6.45
C ARG A 419 -17.30 -17.57 -6.96
N GLY A 420 -17.85 -18.37 -7.88
CA GLY A 420 -19.15 -18.14 -8.52
C GLY A 420 -19.17 -16.93 -9.45
N LEU A 421 -20.21 -16.80 -10.25
CA LEU A 421 -20.46 -15.60 -11.07
C LEU A 421 -21.48 -14.67 -10.40
N PRO A 422 -21.37 -13.35 -10.61
CA PRO A 422 -20.25 -12.64 -11.24
C PRO A 422 -19.01 -12.49 -10.32
N GLY A 423 -19.04 -13.03 -9.09
CA GLY A 423 -18.02 -12.83 -8.05
C GLY A 423 -16.56 -13.08 -8.48
N MET A 424 -16.31 -14.08 -9.31
CA MET A 424 -14.98 -14.41 -9.85
C MET A 424 -14.42 -13.33 -10.80
N MET A 425 -15.28 -12.50 -11.40
CA MET A 425 -14.88 -11.47 -12.35
C MET A 425 -14.45 -10.17 -11.64
N PHE A 426 -14.89 -9.96 -10.40
CA PHE A 426 -14.64 -8.71 -9.67
C PHE A 426 -13.15 -8.44 -9.43
N PRO A 427 -12.71 -7.18 -9.54
CA PRO A 427 -11.35 -6.79 -9.17
C PRO A 427 -11.15 -6.96 -7.67
N ILE A 428 -10.02 -7.55 -7.32
CA ILE A 428 -9.59 -7.75 -5.94
C ILE A 428 -8.11 -7.38 -5.75
N GLY A 429 -7.57 -7.67 -4.57
CA GLY A 429 -6.21 -7.36 -4.19
C GLY A 429 -5.09 -8.16 -4.88
N TYR A 430 -5.36 -9.15 -5.74
CA TYR A 430 -4.34 -9.95 -6.46
C TYR A 430 -5.01 -10.98 -7.39
N ASN A 431 -4.23 -11.58 -8.29
CA ASN A 431 -4.67 -12.62 -9.24
C ASN A 431 -5.89 -12.19 -10.06
N ASN A 432 -5.80 -10.97 -10.57
CA ASN A 432 -6.85 -10.29 -11.32
C ASN A 432 -6.80 -10.61 -12.81
N GLY A 433 -5.90 -11.50 -13.24
CA GLY A 433 -5.73 -11.89 -14.63
C GLY A 433 -6.93 -12.66 -15.19
N MET A 434 -7.15 -12.46 -16.48
CA MET A 434 -8.09 -13.18 -17.32
C MET A 434 -7.46 -13.37 -18.69
N GLN A 435 -7.46 -14.59 -19.21
CA GLN A 435 -7.07 -14.86 -20.59
C GLN A 435 -8.30 -15.12 -21.45
N ILE A 436 -8.37 -14.44 -22.59
CA ILE A 436 -9.39 -14.71 -23.61
C ILE A 436 -8.71 -15.33 -24.82
N VAL A 437 -9.20 -16.51 -25.22
CA VAL A 437 -8.81 -17.20 -26.45
C VAL A 437 -10.04 -17.39 -27.32
N GLN A 438 -9.93 -17.12 -28.62
CA GLN A 438 -11.04 -17.26 -29.55
C GLN A 438 -10.76 -18.36 -30.58
N GLY A 439 -11.82 -19.10 -30.91
CA GLY A 439 -11.88 -19.96 -32.09
C GLY A 439 -13.16 -19.66 -32.86
N PRO A 440 -13.29 -20.11 -34.12
CA PRO A 440 -14.52 -19.91 -34.88
C PRO A 440 -15.74 -20.45 -34.11
N GLY A 441 -16.69 -19.57 -33.77
CA GLY A 441 -17.92 -19.94 -33.06
C GLY A 441 -17.78 -20.09 -31.54
N TYR A 442 -16.61 -19.81 -30.95
CA TYR A 442 -16.33 -20.00 -29.52
C TYR A 442 -15.37 -18.96 -28.94
N VAL A 443 -15.62 -18.57 -27.70
CA VAL A 443 -14.75 -17.75 -26.86
C VAL A 443 -14.47 -18.53 -25.57
N ALA A 444 -13.21 -18.76 -25.25
CA ALA A 444 -12.79 -19.32 -23.98
C ALA A 444 -12.27 -18.20 -23.08
N ILE A 445 -12.80 -18.10 -21.87
CA ILE A 445 -12.38 -17.13 -20.86
C ILE A 445 -11.88 -17.89 -19.64
N THR A 446 -10.59 -17.76 -19.35
CA THR A 446 -9.94 -18.34 -18.16
C THR A 446 -9.67 -17.23 -17.17
N LYS A 447 -10.17 -17.35 -15.94
CA LYS A 447 -9.83 -16.45 -14.84
C LYS A 447 -8.71 -17.06 -14.01
N GLU A 448 -7.71 -16.27 -13.66
CA GLU A 448 -6.53 -16.74 -12.94
C GLU A 448 -6.87 -17.32 -11.57
N MET A 449 -7.63 -16.58 -10.76
CA MET A 449 -7.95 -17.02 -9.41
C MET A 449 -8.88 -18.25 -9.44
N ILE A 450 -8.51 -19.27 -8.65
CA ILE A 450 -9.09 -20.61 -8.61
C ILE A 450 -8.61 -21.49 -9.77
N HIS A 451 -9.39 -21.67 -10.83
CA HIS A 451 -9.04 -22.52 -12.00
C HIS A 451 -10.12 -22.44 -13.09
N GLU A 452 -10.94 -21.39 -13.07
CA GLU A 452 -12.19 -21.39 -13.81
C GLU A 452 -11.96 -21.04 -15.28
N THR A 453 -12.40 -21.93 -16.18
CA THR A 453 -12.41 -21.70 -17.63
C THR A 453 -13.82 -21.88 -18.19
N ARG A 454 -14.36 -20.82 -18.78
CA ARG A 454 -15.69 -20.80 -19.40
C ARG A 454 -15.55 -20.91 -20.91
N ILE A 455 -16.20 -21.89 -21.51
CA ILE A 455 -16.26 -22.07 -22.98
C ILE A 455 -17.61 -21.58 -23.47
N ILE A 456 -17.59 -20.45 -24.16
CA ILE A 456 -18.77 -19.68 -24.54
C ILE A 456 -18.97 -19.83 -26.05
N PRO A 457 -20.05 -20.49 -26.51
CA PRO A 457 -20.38 -20.48 -27.94
C PRO A 457 -20.85 -19.10 -28.36
N THR A 458 -20.49 -18.64 -29.56
CA THR A 458 -20.98 -17.37 -30.13
C THR A 458 -22.11 -17.58 -31.13
N GLU A 459 -22.33 -18.82 -31.56
CA GLU A 459 -23.46 -19.22 -32.39
C GLU A 459 -24.60 -19.81 -31.55
N PRO A 460 -25.87 -19.61 -31.95
CA PRO A 460 -27.02 -20.17 -31.24
C PRO A 460 -26.94 -21.69 -31.12
N ARG A 461 -27.13 -22.21 -29.90
CA ARG A 461 -27.28 -23.64 -29.61
C ARG A 461 -28.64 -23.92 -28.94
N PRO A 462 -29.15 -25.16 -29.00
CA PRO A 462 -30.29 -25.55 -28.18
C PRO A 462 -30.03 -25.23 -26.70
N ALA A 463 -31.02 -24.70 -26.00
CA ALA A 463 -30.93 -24.43 -24.57
C ALA A 463 -30.59 -25.73 -23.82
N ALA A 464 -29.79 -25.61 -22.75
CA ALA A 464 -29.62 -26.70 -21.81
C ALA A 464 -30.99 -27.05 -21.21
N GLY A 465 -31.26 -28.35 -21.02
CA GLY A 465 -32.45 -28.77 -20.29
C GLY A 465 -32.36 -28.36 -18.83
N ASP A 466 -33.52 -28.18 -18.19
CA ASP A 466 -33.61 -27.69 -16.80
C ASP A 466 -32.93 -28.62 -15.78
N ASP A 467 -32.73 -29.89 -16.13
CA ASP A 467 -32.04 -30.88 -15.26
C ASP A 467 -30.51 -30.70 -15.20
N LEU A 468 -29.92 -29.90 -16.10
CA LEU A 468 -28.48 -29.61 -16.09
C LEU A 468 -28.23 -28.31 -15.32
N GLU A 469 -27.66 -28.43 -14.12
CA GLU A 469 -27.28 -27.30 -13.27
C GLU A 469 -25.77 -27.32 -13.00
N LEU A 470 -25.10 -26.17 -13.19
CA LEU A 470 -23.65 -26.03 -13.04
C LEU A 470 -23.28 -24.92 -12.05
N TRP A 471 -22.08 -24.99 -11.47
CA TRP A 471 -21.57 -23.96 -10.54
C TRP A 471 -21.47 -22.58 -11.20
N LEU A 472 -20.99 -22.54 -12.45
CA LEU A 472 -20.87 -21.32 -13.26
C LEU A 472 -22.00 -21.17 -14.27
N GLY A 473 -23.06 -21.97 -14.16
CA GLY A 473 -24.14 -22.00 -15.14
C GLY A 473 -23.71 -22.45 -16.54
N VAL A 474 -24.61 -22.30 -17.50
CA VAL A 474 -24.41 -22.62 -18.92
C VAL A 474 -24.40 -21.32 -19.71
N PRO A 475 -23.25 -20.91 -20.30
CA PRO A 475 -23.15 -19.68 -21.07
C PRO A 475 -23.58 -19.86 -22.52
N GLN A 476 -24.26 -18.84 -23.06
CA GLN A 476 -24.53 -18.66 -24.49
C GLN A 476 -24.14 -17.24 -24.90
N GLY A 477 -23.15 -17.14 -25.79
CA GLY A 477 -22.67 -15.90 -26.36
C GLY A 477 -23.38 -15.52 -27.65
N ARG A 478 -23.32 -14.23 -28.00
CA ARG A 478 -23.61 -13.68 -29.33
C ARG A 478 -22.85 -12.37 -29.52
N TRP A 479 -22.58 -12.01 -30.77
CA TRP A 479 -22.03 -10.71 -31.12
C TRP A 479 -23.14 -9.71 -31.45
N GLU A 480 -23.12 -8.55 -30.82
CA GLU A 480 -23.93 -7.38 -31.21
C GLU A 480 -22.97 -6.26 -31.60
N GLY A 481 -22.76 -6.07 -32.90
CA GLY A 481 -21.67 -5.23 -33.40
C GLY A 481 -20.33 -5.80 -32.95
N ASP A 482 -19.61 -5.02 -32.13
CA ASP A 482 -18.26 -5.37 -31.65
C ASP A 482 -18.25 -5.82 -30.18
N THR A 483 -19.43 -5.96 -29.58
CA THR A 483 -19.61 -6.39 -28.19
C THR A 483 -19.97 -7.88 -28.15
N LEU A 484 -19.23 -8.66 -27.37
CA LEU A 484 -19.64 -10.02 -27.00
C LEU A 484 -20.64 -9.92 -25.86
N ILE A 485 -21.85 -10.44 -26.06
CA ILE A 485 -22.87 -10.55 -25.02
C ILE A 485 -23.02 -12.01 -24.64
N VAL A 486 -22.91 -12.30 -23.35
CA VAL A 486 -22.97 -13.66 -22.81
C VAL A 486 -24.12 -13.75 -21.82
N THR A 487 -25.14 -14.54 -22.14
CA THR A 487 -26.21 -14.86 -21.20
C THR A 487 -25.91 -16.21 -20.57
N THR A 488 -25.91 -16.26 -19.25
CA THR A 488 -25.66 -17.47 -18.46
C THR A 488 -26.89 -17.79 -17.60
N THR A 489 -27.34 -19.04 -17.70
CA THR A 489 -28.49 -19.61 -16.95
C THR A 489 -28.07 -20.91 -16.25
N ASN A 490 -29.02 -21.68 -15.69
CA ASN A 490 -28.78 -23.03 -15.18
C ASN A 490 -27.75 -23.09 -14.03
N PHE A 491 -27.81 -22.15 -13.09
CA PHE A 491 -26.96 -22.17 -11.90
C PHE A 491 -27.47 -23.20 -10.90
N ASN A 492 -26.57 -23.89 -10.21
CA ASN A 492 -26.95 -24.87 -9.17
C ASN A 492 -27.31 -24.25 -7.81
N GLY A 493 -27.26 -22.92 -7.67
CA GLY A 493 -27.55 -22.17 -6.44
C GLY A 493 -26.54 -22.35 -5.29
N ARG A 494 -25.45 -23.12 -5.45
CA ARG A 494 -24.49 -23.44 -4.39
C ARG A 494 -23.36 -22.42 -4.24
N SER A 495 -23.21 -21.52 -5.20
CA SER A 495 -22.27 -20.39 -5.19
C SER A 495 -23.02 -19.09 -5.47
N SER A 496 -24.05 -18.80 -4.66
CA SER A 496 -24.90 -17.63 -4.87
C SER A 496 -24.13 -16.32 -4.67
N TYR A 497 -24.34 -15.38 -5.57
CA TYR A 497 -23.80 -14.03 -5.44
C TYR A 497 -24.78 -13.18 -4.64
N ARG A 498 -24.37 -12.75 -3.44
CA ARG A 498 -25.19 -11.93 -2.53
C ARG A 498 -26.61 -12.50 -2.29
N GLY A 499 -26.72 -13.84 -2.29
CA GLY A 499 -27.98 -14.54 -2.07
C GLY A 499 -28.86 -14.72 -3.30
N SER A 500 -28.31 -14.55 -4.52
CA SER A 500 -28.98 -14.95 -5.77
C SER A 500 -29.54 -16.38 -5.68
N SER A 501 -30.71 -16.60 -6.30
CA SER A 501 -31.32 -17.90 -6.48
C SER A 501 -30.63 -18.70 -7.59
N ALA A 502 -31.06 -19.96 -7.77
CA ALA A 502 -30.65 -20.79 -8.90
C ALA A 502 -31.24 -20.31 -10.25
N ASP A 503 -32.36 -19.57 -10.19
CA ASP A 503 -33.09 -19.04 -11.35
C ASP A 503 -32.50 -17.72 -11.87
N MET A 504 -31.39 -17.26 -11.29
CA MET A 504 -30.67 -16.07 -11.74
C MET A 504 -30.30 -16.17 -13.23
N VAL A 505 -30.56 -15.10 -13.97
CA VAL A 505 -30.02 -14.89 -15.32
C VAL A 505 -28.95 -13.83 -15.25
N LEU A 506 -27.73 -14.19 -15.64
CA LEU A 506 -26.60 -13.26 -15.73
C LEU A 506 -26.35 -12.90 -17.18
N THR A 507 -26.38 -11.61 -17.52
CA THR A 507 -25.99 -11.13 -18.85
C THR A 507 -24.73 -10.30 -18.75
N GLU A 508 -23.63 -10.77 -19.31
CA GLU A 508 -22.34 -10.09 -19.36
C GLU A 508 -22.13 -9.46 -20.73
N ARG A 509 -21.39 -8.35 -20.79
CA ARG A 509 -20.98 -7.67 -22.02
C ARG A 509 -19.49 -7.37 -21.94
N TYR A 510 -18.77 -7.75 -22.99
CA TYR A 510 -17.35 -7.50 -23.15
C TYR A 510 -17.16 -6.57 -24.35
N GLU A 511 -16.75 -5.34 -24.09
CA GLU A 511 -16.65 -4.28 -25.09
C GLU A 511 -15.23 -3.72 -25.11
N ARG A 512 -14.55 -3.85 -26.26
CA ARG A 512 -13.25 -3.21 -26.48
C ARG A 512 -13.47 -1.72 -26.70
N VAL A 513 -12.97 -0.93 -25.76
CA VAL A 513 -13.11 0.54 -25.75
C VAL A 513 -11.80 1.25 -26.08
N GLY A 514 -10.73 0.49 -26.32
CA GLY A 514 -9.45 1.03 -26.75
C GLY A 514 -8.45 -0.08 -27.08
N PRO A 515 -7.23 0.26 -27.52
CA PRO A 515 -6.21 -0.73 -27.89
C PRO A 515 -5.79 -1.63 -26.72
N THR A 516 -5.86 -1.12 -25.49
CA THR A 516 -5.52 -1.83 -24.25
C THR A 516 -6.66 -1.82 -23.23
N ALA A 517 -7.87 -1.44 -23.63
CA ALA A 517 -8.99 -1.22 -22.70
C ALA A 517 -10.20 -2.08 -23.10
N MET A 518 -10.79 -2.77 -22.13
CA MET A 518 -12.05 -3.49 -22.29
C MET A 518 -12.98 -3.14 -21.13
N MET A 519 -14.15 -2.62 -21.47
CA MET A 519 -15.23 -2.44 -20.52
C MET A 519 -15.96 -3.77 -20.35
N TYR A 520 -16.03 -4.24 -19.11
CA TYR A 520 -16.86 -5.38 -18.73
C TYR A 520 -18.06 -4.85 -17.96
N SER A 521 -19.26 -5.18 -18.43
CA SER A 521 -20.48 -4.94 -17.68
C SER A 521 -21.27 -6.22 -17.52
N PHE A 522 -22.07 -6.30 -16.47
CA PHE A 522 -22.99 -7.39 -16.27
C PHE A 522 -24.31 -6.89 -15.70
N THR A 523 -25.38 -7.60 -16.02
CA THR A 523 -26.73 -7.41 -15.48
C THR A 523 -27.14 -8.69 -14.78
N ILE A 524 -27.60 -8.57 -13.53
CA ILE A 524 -28.25 -9.65 -12.80
C ILE A 524 -29.76 -9.45 -12.88
N ASP A 525 -30.46 -10.45 -13.40
CA ASP A 525 -31.91 -10.57 -13.33
C ASP A 525 -32.28 -11.77 -12.46
N ASP A 526 -32.81 -11.49 -11.28
CA ASP A 526 -33.36 -12.48 -10.36
C ASP A 526 -34.51 -11.86 -9.57
N PRO A 527 -35.75 -12.00 -10.06
CA PRO A 527 -36.92 -11.38 -9.46
C PRO A 527 -37.34 -12.03 -8.14
N GLN A 528 -36.77 -13.18 -7.77
CA GLN A 528 -36.98 -13.76 -6.44
C GLN A 528 -36.20 -13.01 -5.37
N ILE A 529 -35.09 -12.38 -5.75
CA ILE A 529 -34.17 -11.74 -4.81
C ILE A 529 -34.26 -10.22 -4.86
N TRP A 530 -34.20 -9.62 -6.05
CA TRP A 530 -34.22 -8.16 -6.24
C TRP A 530 -35.53 -7.68 -6.85
N THR A 531 -35.94 -6.46 -6.48
CA THR A 531 -37.17 -5.85 -6.99
C THR A 531 -37.13 -5.49 -8.48
N ARG A 532 -35.95 -5.45 -9.09
CA ARG A 532 -35.69 -5.24 -10.52
C ARG A 532 -34.28 -5.73 -10.87
N PRO A 533 -33.99 -5.99 -12.15
CA PRO A 533 -32.63 -6.20 -12.60
C PRO A 533 -31.73 -5.00 -12.30
N TRP A 534 -30.45 -5.26 -12.17
CA TRP A 534 -29.44 -4.23 -11.95
C TRP A 534 -28.15 -4.56 -12.70
N SER A 535 -27.41 -3.52 -13.05
CA SER A 535 -26.18 -3.63 -13.83
C SER A 535 -25.01 -2.94 -13.16
N ALA A 536 -23.83 -3.53 -13.30
CA ALA A 536 -22.57 -2.94 -12.88
C ALA A 536 -21.52 -3.10 -13.98
N GLN A 537 -20.52 -2.23 -13.96
CA GLN A 537 -19.42 -2.25 -14.91
C GLN A 537 -18.09 -1.87 -14.26
N PHE A 538 -17.01 -2.36 -14.86
CA PHE A 538 -15.64 -1.94 -14.56
C PHE A 538 -14.73 -2.35 -15.71
N ARG A 539 -13.50 -1.82 -15.71
CA ARG A 539 -12.55 -1.97 -16.80
C ARG A 539 -11.55 -3.10 -16.55
N PHE A 540 -11.21 -3.81 -17.62
CA PHE A 540 -10.02 -4.62 -17.75
C PHE A 540 -9.01 -3.95 -18.68
N ASP A 541 -7.73 -4.03 -18.31
CA ASP A 541 -6.60 -3.55 -19.10
C ASP A 541 -5.83 -4.71 -19.71
N LYS A 542 -5.46 -4.55 -20.98
CA LYS A 542 -4.66 -5.55 -21.69
C LYS A 542 -3.22 -5.47 -21.21
N ASP A 543 -2.64 -6.60 -20.85
CA ASP A 543 -1.25 -6.72 -20.46
C ASP A 543 -0.62 -7.92 -21.19
N ASP A 544 -0.10 -7.64 -22.39
CA ASP A 544 0.58 -8.65 -23.21
C ASP A 544 2.10 -8.67 -22.97
N GLU A 545 2.63 -7.79 -22.11
CA GLU A 545 4.08 -7.56 -21.94
C GLU A 545 4.63 -8.13 -20.63
N GLN A 546 3.85 -8.08 -19.54
CA GLN A 546 4.31 -8.47 -18.21
C GLN A 546 3.44 -9.54 -17.55
N TYR A 547 2.12 -9.54 -17.80
CA TYR A 547 1.23 -10.46 -17.10
C TYR A 547 1.21 -11.85 -17.74
N GLU A 548 1.72 -12.83 -17.01
CA GLU A 548 1.53 -14.23 -17.33
C GLU A 548 0.44 -14.82 -16.44
N LEU A 549 -0.55 -15.46 -17.06
CA LEU A 549 -1.57 -16.18 -16.30
C LEU A 549 -0.94 -17.45 -15.73
N VAL A 550 -0.59 -17.42 -14.44
CA VAL A 550 -0.03 -18.57 -13.73
C VAL A 550 -1.12 -19.41 -13.09
N GLU A 551 -0.78 -20.67 -12.80
CA GLU A 551 -1.68 -21.56 -12.06
C GLU A 551 -1.95 -21.00 -10.65
N TYR A 552 -3.23 -20.87 -10.31
CA TYR A 552 -3.64 -20.66 -8.92
C TYR A 552 -3.75 -22.02 -8.21
N ALA A 553 -2.64 -22.48 -7.64
CA ALA A 553 -2.54 -23.76 -6.94
C ALA A 553 -3.28 -23.73 -5.59
N CYS A 554 -4.61 -23.61 -5.63
CA CYS A 554 -5.45 -23.34 -4.46
C CYS A 554 -5.31 -24.41 -3.38
N HIS A 555 -5.15 -25.68 -3.76
CA HIS A 555 -5.03 -26.76 -2.78
C HIS A 555 -3.62 -26.84 -2.20
N GLU A 556 -2.61 -26.64 -3.04
CA GLU A 556 -1.19 -26.66 -2.71
C GLU A 556 -0.81 -25.41 -1.89
N GLY A 557 -0.94 -25.51 -0.57
CA GLY A 557 -0.63 -24.41 0.36
C GLY A 557 -1.84 -23.86 1.10
N ASN A 558 -3.04 -24.44 0.91
CA ASN A 558 -4.21 -24.10 1.73
C ASN A 558 -4.12 -24.74 3.12
N TYR A 559 -3.24 -24.19 3.95
CA TYR A 559 -3.16 -24.49 5.38
C TYR A 559 -4.36 -23.92 6.14
N GLY A 560 -5.06 -22.93 5.58
CA GLY A 560 -6.23 -22.29 6.18
C GLY A 560 -7.32 -23.29 6.54
N MET A 561 -7.72 -24.15 5.59
CA MET A 561 -8.75 -25.16 5.85
C MET A 561 -8.34 -26.12 6.98
N THR A 562 -7.11 -26.63 6.94
CA THR A 562 -6.58 -27.53 7.99
C THR A 562 -6.57 -26.81 9.34
N ASN A 563 -6.06 -25.58 9.41
CA ASN A 563 -5.94 -24.81 10.65
C ASN A 563 -7.32 -24.45 11.24
N ILE A 564 -8.29 -24.07 10.41
CA ILE A 564 -9.67 -23.77 10.84
C ILE A 564 -10.31 -25.02 11.45
N LEU A 565 -10.20 -26.17 10.78
CA LEU A 565 -10.79 -27.42 11.25
C LEU A 565 -10.09 -27.93 12.50
N SER A 566 -8.76 -27.89 12.55
CA SER A 566 -7.96 -28.25 13.74
C SER A 566 -8.27 -27.34 14.93
N GLY A 567 -8.32 -26.02 14.74
CA GLY A 567 -8.72 -25.08 15.78
C GLY A 567 -10.14 -25.32 16.28
N SER A 568 -11.05 -25.72 15.38
CA SER A 568 -12.41 -26.12 15.75
C SER A 568 -12.41 -27.38 16.62
N ARG A 569 -11.55 -28.39 16.33
CA ARG A 569 -11.40 -29.59 17.18
C ARG A 569 -10.90 -29.25 18.58
N VAL A 570 -9.95 -28.32 18.70
CA VAL A 570 -9.43 -27.85 20.01
C VAL A 570 -10.55 -27.20 20.82
N ARG A 571 -11.30 -26.27 20.22
CA ARG A 571 -12.42 -25.60 20.92
C ARG A 571 -13.49 -26.58 21.41
N GLU A 572 -13.78 -27.60 20.60
CA GLU A 572 -14.69 -28.67 20.99
C GLU A 572 -14.18 -29.51 22.16
N ALA A 573 -12.88 -29.85 22.18
CA ALA A 573 -12.27 -30.60 23.27
C ALA A 573 -12.30 -29.81 24.60
N ASP A 574 -12.12 -28.49 24.52
CA ASP A 574 -12.12 -27.59 25.69
C ASP A 574 -13.53 -27.18 26.14
N GLY A 575 -14.59 -27.65 25.47
CA GLY A 575 -15.99 -27.32 25.79
C GLY A 575 -16.38 -25.87 25.50
N SER A 576 -15.57 -25.15 24.71
CA SER A 576 -15.74 -23.73 24.36
C SER A 576 -16.60 -23.50 23.10
N ARG A 577 -17.56 -24.40 22.85
CA ARG A 577 -18.43 -24.38 21.67
C ARG A 577 -19.68 -23.53 21.86
#